data_AF-A0A3D3VPC3-F1
#
_entry.id   AF-A0A3D3VPC3-F1
#
_cell.length_a   1.000
_cell.length_b   1.000
_cell.length_c   1.000
_cell.angle_alpha   90.00
_cell.angle_beta   90.00
_cell.angle_gamma   90.00
#
_symmetry.space_group_name_H-M   'P 1'
#
loop_
_entity.id
_entity.type
_entity.pdbx_description
1 polymer ?
#
loop_
_entity_poly.entity_id
_entity_poly.type
_entity_poly.pdbx_seq_one_letter_code
_entity_poly.pdbx_strand_id
1 'polypeptide(L)'
;MWQDWSWQLRNRIQTLEQLEARLNLTPEERAGTILAGKKLALGITPHFFSLIDRNDPDCPIRRQVVPRIEESVTAPDEMLDPCGEDSHMPVPGLVHRYPDRVLLLVTDRCASYCRYCTRSRVVSGAGEQELTMDLEGAFAYLEKHPEVRDVLLSGGDPLLLSDAKLSAILTRLRQIPSIEFIRIGTRIPIFLPQRITPELVAILKRHHPLWMSVHSNHP
;
A
#
# COMPACT_ATOMS: atom_id res chain seq x y z
N MET A 1 -17.78 16.81 -2.60
CA MET A 1 -17.79 15.34 -2.72
C MET A 1 -16.48 14.80 -3.28
N TRP A 2 -16.04 15.21 -4.48
CA TRP A 2 -14.78 14.73 -5.09
C TRP A 2 -13.52 14.92 -4.22
N GLN A 3 -13.43 16.04 -3.48
CA GLN A 3 -12.30 16.34 -2.59
C GLN A 3 -12.35 15.61 -1.24
N ASP A 4 -13.42 14.84 -0.95
CA ASP A 4 -13.47 13.98 0.24
C ASP A 4 -12.75 12.67 -0.06
N TRP A 5 -11.61 12.43 0.59
CA TRP A 5 -10.83 11.21 0.42
C TRP A 5 -11.58 9.96 0.88
N SER A 6 -12.48 10.08 1.86
CA SER A 6 -13.31 8.97 2.31
C SER A 6 -14.36 8.63 1.25
N TRP A 7 -14.89 9.63 0.54
CA TRP A 7 -15.77 9.41 -0.60
C TRP A 7 -15.05 8.67 -1.73
N GLN A 8 -13.82 9.08 -2.06
CA GLN A 8 -13.00 8.41 -3.08
C GLN A 8 -12.78 6.92 -2.74
N LEU A 9 -12.54 6.59 -1.47
CA LEU A 9 -12.38 5.20 -1.02
C LEU A 9 -13.68 4.38 -1.05
N ARG A 10 -14.81 4.99 -0.67
CA ARG A 10 -16.14 4.34 -0.73
C ARG A 10 -16.61 4.08 -2.16
N ASN A 11 -16.14 4.88 -3.12
CA ASN A 11 -16.58 4.82 -4.51
C ASN A 11 -15.52 4.23 -5.44
N ARG A 12 -14.65 3.37 -4.90
CA ARG A 12 -13.68 2.65 -5.73
C ARG A 12 -14.39 1.76 -6.75
N ILE A 13 -13.78 1.63 -7.91
CA ILE A 13 -14.15 0.61 -8.88
C ILE A 13 -13.54 -0.70 -8.38
N GLN A 14 -14.41 -1.68 -8.09
CA GLN A 14 -14.05 -2.96 -7.46
C GLN A 14 -14.64 -4.16 -8.20
N THR A 15 -15.57 -3.97 -9.14
CA THR A 15 -16.19 -5.05 -9.90
C THR A 15 -16.01 -4.90 -11.40
N LEU A 16 -16.17 -5.99 -12.13
CA LEU A 16 -16.13 -6.00 -13.59
C LEU A 16 -17.18 -5.05 -14.18
N GLU A 17 -18.42 -5.11 -13.68
CA GLU A 17 -19.54 -4.31 -14.19
C GLU A 17 -19.28 -2.82 -14.01
N GLN A 18 -18.69 -2.44 -12.86
CA GLN A 18 -18.31 -1.05 -12.62
C GLN A 18 -17.22 -0.58 -13.58
N LEU A 19 -16.29 -1.47 -13.94
CA LEU A 19 -15.20 -1.14 -14.85
C LEU A 19 -15.70 -1.07 -16.30
N GLU A 20 -16.48 -2.04 -16.76
CA GLU A 20 -17.08 -2.09 -18.12
C GLU A 20 -18.01 -0.91 -18.38
N ALA A 21 -18.72 -0.43 -17.35
CA ALA A 21 -19.57 0.76 -17.47
C ALA A 21 -18.78 2.06 -17.74
N ARG A 22 -17.44 2.05 -17.57
CA ARG A 22 -16.60 3.26 -17.62
C ARG A 22 -15.41 3.16 -18.57
N LEU A 23 -15.04 1.96 -18.98
CA LEU A 23 -13.86 1.67 -19.79
C LEU A 23 -14.18 0.55 -20.78
N ASN A 24 -13.80 0.73 -22.04
CA ASN A 24 -13.86 -0.33 -23.04
C ASN A 24 -12.71 -1.31 -22.77
N LEU A 25 -13.03 -2.45 -22.17
CA LEU A 25 -12.05 -3.47 -21.82
C LEU A 25 -11.64 -4.30 -23.03
N THR A 26 -10.34 -4.57 -23.14
CA THR A 26 -9.82 -5.62 -24.01
C THR A 26 -10.27 -7.01 -23.50
N PRO A 27 -10.27 -8.05 -24.36
CA PRO A 27 -10.56 -9.41 -23.92
C PRO A 27 -9.68 -9.86 -22.75
N GLU A 28 -8.40 -9.50 -22.76
CA GLU A 28 -7.42 -9.85 -21.72
C GLU A 28 -7.73 -9.17 -20.39
N GLU A 29 -8.17 -7.92 -20.41
CA GLU A 29 -8.55 -7.19 -19.19
C GLU A 29 -9.86 -7.68 -18.60
N ARG A 30 -10.84 -7.98 -19.46
CA ARG A 30 -12.11 -8.58 -19.01
C ARG A 30 -11.82 -9.91 -18.32
N ALA A 31 -11.04 -10.79 -18.95
CA ALA A 31 -10.64 -12.07 -18.38
C ALA A 31 -9.82 -11.92 -17.09
N GLY A 32 -8.86 -10.99 -17.06
CA GLY A 32 -8.09 -10.67 -15.86
C GLY A 32 -8.97 -10.15 -14.71
N THR A 33 -9.93 -9.29 -15.01
CA THR A 33 -10.85 -8.73 -14.00
C THR A 33 -11.80 -9.78 -13.43
N ILE A 34 -12.23 -10.78 -14.23
CA ILE A 34 -13.01 -11.92 -13.72
C ILE A 34 -12.21 -12.72 -12.68
N LEU A 35 -10.89 -12.84 -12.87
CA LEU A 35 -10.01 -13.52 -11.93
C LEU A 35 -9.47 -12.61 -10.81
N ALA A 36 -9.77 -11.31 -10.88
CA ALA A 36 -9.38 -10.36 -9.84
C ALA A 36 -10.12 -10.72 -8.55
N GLY A 37 -9.37 -10.91 -7.47
CA GLY A 37 -9.88 -11.47 -6.22
C GLY A 37 -9.30 -12.83 -5.84
N LYS A 38 -8.55 -13.51 -6.74
CA LYS A 38 -7.79 -14.72 -6.38
C LYS A 38 -6.35 -14.44 -5.92
N LYS A 39 -5.66 -13.51 -6.60
CA LYS A 39 -4.28 -13.10 -6.25
C LYS A 39 -4.26 -11.72 -5.60
N LEU A 40 -4.97 -10.75 -6.20
CA LEU A 40 -5.04 -9.37 -5.70
C LEU A 40 -6.35 -8.74 -6.17
N ALA A 41 -7.06 -8.08 -5.26
CA ALA A 41 -8.36 -7.50 -5.57
C ALA A 41 -8.28 -6.38 -6.62
N LEU A 42 -9.39 -6.15 -7.34
CA LEU A 42 -9.61 -4.91 -8.06
C LEU A 42 -9.97 -3.80 -7.07
N GLY A 43 -9.32 -2.65 -7.23
CA GLY A 43 -9.62 -1.45 -6.45
C GLY A 43 -8.96 -0.25 -7.08
N ILE A 44 -9.76 0.66 -7.62
CA ILE A 44 -9.28 1.89 -8.27
C ILE A 44 -10.08 3.07 -7.73
N THR A 45 -9.42 4.06 -7.12
CA THR A 45 -10.08 5.31 -6.73
C THR A 45 -10.64 6.05 -7.94
N PRO A 46 -11.78 6.75 -7.83
CA PRO A 46 -12.28 7.60 -8.89
C PRO A 46 -11.23 8.61 -9.40
N HIS A 47 -10.44 9.19 -8.49
CA HIS A 47 -9.34 10.07 -8.84
C HIS A 47 -8.32 9.39 -9.76
N PHE A 48 -7.75 8.25 -9.36
CA PHE A 48 -6.73 7.60 -10.18
C PHE A 48 -7.31 7.06 -11.49
N PHE A 49 -8.56 6.58 -11.47
CA PHE A 49 -9.27 6.18 -12.68
C PHE A 49 -9.45 7.35 -13.68
N SER A 50 -9.64 8.58 -13.17
CA SER A 50 -9.79 9.76 -14.05
C SER A 50 -8.53 10.13 -14.84
N LEU A 51 -7.37 9.58 -14.46
CA LEU A 51 -6.09 9.78 -15.15
C LEU A 51 -5.88 8.79 -16.31
N ILE A 52 -6.75 7.79 -16.45
CA ILE A 52 -6.66 6.78 -17.50
C ILE A 52 -7.13 7.38 -18.84
N ASP A 53 -6.28 7.29 -19.86
CA ASP A 53 -6.76 7.43 -21.24
C ASP A 53 -7.60 6.20 -21.59
N ARG A 54 -8.88 6.43 -21.84
CA ARG A 54 -9.89 5.37 -22.06
C ARG A 54 -9.81 4.79 -23.47
N ASN A 55 -9.21 5.52 -24.40
CA ASN A 55 -9.12 5.14 -25.80
C ASN A 55 -7.82 4.39 -26.12
N ASP A 56 -6.87 4.41 -25.20
CA ASP A 56 -5.58 3.74 -25.33
C ASP A 56 -5.52 2.48 -24.42
N PRO A 57 -5.58 1.26 -25.00
CA PRO A 57 -5.36 0.03 -24.25
C PRO A 57 -3.96 -0.07 -23.64
N ASP A 58 -2.96 0.59 -24.23
CA ASP A 58 -1.58 0.61 -23.75
C ASP A 58 -1.30 1.74 -22.75
N CYS A 59 -2.35 2.49 -22.35
CA CYS A 59 -2.24 3.61 -21.43
C CYS A 59 -1.42 3.20 -20.18
N PRO A 60 -0.31 3.88 -19.89
CA PRO A 60 0.59 3.47 -18.82
C PRO A 60 -0.07 3.56 -17.44
N ILE A 61 -1.04 4.45 -17.25
CA ILE A 61 -1.82 4.55 -16.00
C ILE A 61 -2.78 3.36 -15.87
N ARG A 62 -3.47 2.99 -16.96
CA ARG A 62 -4.40 1.85 -17.03
C ARG A 62 -3.72 0.54 -16.66
N ARG A 63 -2.55 0.28 -17.25
CA ARG A 63 -1.72 -0.91 -17.02
C ARG A 63 -1.31 -1.11 -15.57
N GLN A 64 -1.33 -0.05 -14.76
CA GLN A 64 -0.94 -0.13 -13.36
C GLN A 64 -2.06 -0.64 -12.45
N VAL A 65 -3.33 -0.57 -12.87
CA VAL A 65 -4.48 -0.82 -11.98
C VAL A 65 -5.58 -1.70 -12.58
N VAL A 66 -5.68 -1.81 -13.91
CA VAL A 66 -6.64 -2.71 -14.56
C VAL A 66 -6.02 -4.11 -14.68
N PRO A 67 -6.63 -5.15 -14.07
CA PRO A 67 -6.10 -6.51 -14.12
C PRO A 67 -6.10 -7.07 -15.54
N ARG A 68 -5.08 -7.88 -15.87
CA ARG A 68 -5.04 -8.64 -17.14
C ARG A 68 -4.84 -10.13 -16.89
N ILE A 69 -5.26 -10.95 -17.85
CA ILE A 69 -5.23 -12.42 -17.73
C ILE A 69 -3.81 -12.96 -17.51
N GLU A 70 -2.78 -12.27 -17.99
CA GLU A 70 -1.38 -12.65 -17.83
C GLU A 70 -0.97 -12.76 -16.35
N GLU A 71 -1.64 -12.05 -15.44
CA GLU A 71 -1.38 -12.16 -14.00
C GLU A 71 -1.74 -13.54 -13.41
N SER A 72 -2.57 -14.31 -14.12
CA SER A 72 -2.92 -15.68 -13.73
C SER A 72 -1.83 -16.70 -14.08
N VAL A 73 -0.86 -16.32 -14.92
CA VAL A 73 0.28 -17.15 -15.29
C VAL A 73 1.35 -17.01 -14.22
N THR A 74 1.71 -18.11 -13.57
CA THR A 74 2.83 -18.16 -12.62
C THR A 74 4.07 -18.67 -13.35
N ALA A 75 5.15 -17.90 -13.34
CA ALA A 75 6.42 -18.32 -13.96
C ALA A 75 7.19 -19.31 -13.06
N PRO A 76 8.05 -20.19 -13.61
CA PRO A 76 8.84 -21.12 -12.81
C PRO A 76 9.74 -20.45 -11.77
N ASP A 77 10.23 -19.25 -12.07
CA ASP A 77 11.11 -18.46 -11.19
C ASP A 77 10.34 -17.50 -10.28
N GLU A 78 9.00 -17.50 -10.33
CA GLU A 78 8.17 -16.65 -9.48
C GLU A 78 8.17 -17.16 -8.03
N MET A 79 8.40 -16.25 -7.09
CA MET A 79 8.36 -16.54 -5.67
C MET A 79 7.18 -15.80 -5.04
N LEU A 80 6.51 -16.43 -4.07
CA LEU A 80 5.47 -15.76 -3.30
C LEU A 80 6.04 -14.57 -2.51
N ASP A 81 7.19 -14.76 -1.86
CA ASP A 81 7.88 -13.72 -1.09
C ASP A 81 9.28 -13.43 -1.66
N PRO A 82 9.37 -12.75 -2.82
CA PRO A 82 10.65 -12.50 -3.49
C PRO A 82 11.57 -11.57 -2.69
N CYS A 83 11.01 -10.79 -1.77
CA CYS A 83 11.76 -9.89 -0.89
C CYS A 83 12.24 -10.57 0.41
N GLY A 84 11.78 -11.80 0.68
CA GLY A 84 12.10 -12.56 1.89
C GLY A 84 11.61 -11.90 3.18
N GLU A 85 10.53 -11.12 3.12
CA GLU A 85 9.99 -10.37 4.25
C GLU A 85 9.55 -11.28 5.40
N ASP A 86 8.95 -12.43 5.10
CA ASP A 86 8.37 -13.31 6.12
C ASP A 86 9.48 -14.00 6.94
N SER A 87 10.56 -14.42 6.27
CA SER A 87 11.72 -15.05 6.93
C SER A 87 12.52 -14.09 7.84
N HIS A 88 12.36 -12.78 7.67
CA HIS A 88 13.04 -11.74 8.45
C HIS A 88 12.08 -11.03 9.42
N MET A 89 10.97 -11.68 9.78
CA MET A 89 9.92 -11.10 10.61
C MET A 89 10.02 -11.60 12.07
N PRO A 90 10.83 -10.96 12.95
CA PRO A 90 10.95 -11.37 14.35
C PRO A 90 9.63 -11.25 15.15
N VAL A 91 8.74 -10.36 14.71
CA VAL A 91 7.39 -10.15 15.26
C VAL A 91 6.44 -9.91 14.09
N PRO A 92 5.20 -10.44 14.10
CA PRO A 92 4.23 -10.21 13.03
C PRO A 92 4.09 -8.73 12.67
N GLY A 93 4.33 -8.40 11.39
CA GLY A 93 4.28 -7.04 10.86
C GLY A 93 5.56 -6.21 11.03
N LEU A 94 6.62 -6.73 11.68
CA LEU A 94 7.91 -6.07 11.78
C LEU A 94 8.99 -6.90 11.08
N VAL A 95 9.53 -6.39 9.99
CA VAL A 95 10.60 -7.03 9.22
C VAL A 95 11.94 -6.38 9.56
N HIS A 96 12.89 -7.15 10.06
CA HIS A 96 14.24 -6.72 10.43
C HIS A 96 15.28 -7.49 9.62
N ARG A 97 15.57 -6.98 8.41
CA ARG A 97 16.54 -7.59 7.48
C ARG A 97 17.92 -6.93 7.52
N TYR A 98 17.98 -5.64 7.85
CA TYR A 98 19.20 -4.85 7.84
C TYR A 98 19.59 -4.47 9.27
N PRO A 99 20.89 -4.32 9.59
CA PRO A 99 21.33 -4.17 10.98
C PRO A 99 20.73 -3.01 11.77
N ASP A 100 20.43 -1.89 11.11
CA ASP A 100 20.12 -0.61 11.76
C ASP A 100 18.72 -0.07 11.40
N ARG A 101 17.91 -0.83 10.65
CA ARG A 101 16.60 -0.39 10.16
C ARG A 101 15.60 -1.50 10.00
N VAL A 102 14.34 -1.14 10.20
CA VAL A 102 13.20 -2.05 10.12
C VAL A 102 12.12 -1.53 9.18
N LEU A 103 11.31 -2.46 8.70
CA LEU A 103 10.07 -2.21 7.98
C LEU A 103 8.90 -2.61 8.88
N LEU A 104 8.03 -1.66 9.21
CA LEU A 104 6.84 -1.87 10.01
C LEU A 104 5.59 -1.83 9.11
N LEU A 105 4.96 -2.97 8.91
CA LEU A 105 3.71 -3.13 8.17
C LEU A 105 2.55 -2.75 9.10
N VAL A 106 1.79 -1.72 8.72
CA VAL A 106 0.72 -1.15 9.58
C VAL A 106 -0.70 -1.31 9.02
N THR A 107 -0.81 -1.80 7.78
CA THR A 107 -2.08 -2.11 7.11
C THR A 107 -1.84 -3.04 5.92
N ASP A 108 -2.86 -3.79 5.52
CA ASP A 108 -2.95 -4.59 4.29
C ASP A 108 -3.71 -3.87 3.16
N ARG A 109 -4.20 -2.63 3.40
CA ARG A 109 -5.05 -1.89 2.46
C ARG A 109 -4.30 -0.80 1.72
N CYS A 110 -4.60 -0.66 0.44
CA CYS A 110 -4.16 0.45 -0.41
C CYS A 110 -5.37 1.25 -0.92
N ALA A 111 -5.15 2.49 -1.35
CA ALA A 111 -6.20 3.30 -1.98
C ALA A 111 -6.65 2.66 -3.29
N SER A 112 -5.68 2.33 -4.14
CA SER A 112 -5.83 1.48 -5.33
C SER A 112 -4.80 0.35 -5.28
N TYR A 113 -5.04 -0.76 -5.98
CA TYR A 113 -4.11 -1.89 -6.00
C TYR A 113 -3.27 -1.91 -7.27
N CYS A 114 -1.95 -1.80 -7.12
CA CYS A 114 -1.00 -1.88 -8.21
C CYS A 114 -0.96 -3.31 -8.76
N ARG A 115 -1.06 -3.50 -10.07
CA ARG A 115 -0.98 -4.83 -10.70
C ARG A 115 0.37 -5.53 -10.60
N TYR A 116 1.41 -4.78 -10.21
CA TYR A 116 2.78 -5.22 -10.00
C TYR A 116 3.18 -5.10 -8.51
N CYS A 117 2.23 -5.27 -7.60
CA CYS A 117 2.50 -5.20 -6.16
C CYS A 117 3.35 -6.39 -5.70
N THR A 118 4.54 -6.13 -5.17
CA THR A 118 5.45 -7.16 -4.59
C THR A 118 4.87 -7.83 -3.35
N ARG A 119 3.83 -7.24 -2.74
CA ARG A 119 3.12 -7.76 -1.56
C ARG A 119 1.73 -8.28 -1.90
N SER A 120 1.43 -8.57 -3.17
CA SER A 120 0.12 -9.05 -3.62
C SER A 120 -0.42 -10.23 -2.79
N ARG A 121 0.47 -11.10 -2.30
CA ARG A 121 0.15 -12.22 -1.40
C ARG A 121 -0.53 -11.84 -0.08
N VAL A 122 -0.25 -10.65 0.47
CA VAL A 122 -0.68 -10.24 1.83
C VAL A 122 -1.50 -8.95 1.87
N VAL A 123 -1.64 -8.25 0.75
CA VAL A 123 -2.48 -7.04 0.67
C VAL A 123 -3.82 -7.35 0.01
N SER A 124 -4.76 -6.44 0.16
CA SER A 124 -6.13 -6.50 -0.39
C SER A 124 -7.08 -7.52 0.23
N GLY A 125 -6.59 -8.53 0.95
CA GLY A 125 -7.39 -9.62 1.51
C GLY A 125 -7.96 -10.57 0.46
N ALA A 126 -7.45 -10.53 -0.78
CA ALA A 126 -7.82 -11.45 -1.86
C ALA A 126 -6.86 -12.63 -2.01
N GLY A 127 -5.62 -12.49 -1.52
CA GLY A 127 -4.63 -13.55 -1.54
C GLY A 127 -4.87 -14.61 -0.46
N GLU A 128 -4.13 -15.70 -0.54
CA GLU A 128 -4.23 -16.82 0.40
C GLU A 128 -3.60 -16.51 1.78
N GLN A 129 -2.74 -15.49 1.86
CA GLN A 129 -2.04 -15.13 3.09
C GLN A 129 -2.65 -13.88 3.73
N GLU A 130 -2.95 -13.97 5.02
CA GLU A 130 -3.41 -12.83 5.80
C GLU A 130 -2.22 -12.12 6.45
N LEU A 131 -2.17 -10.78 6.34
CA LEU A 131 -1.20 -9.97 7.05
C LEU A 131 -1.57 -9.87 8.53
N THR A 132 -0.83 -10.57 9.38
CA THR A 132 -0.92 -10.39 10.84
C THR A 132 0.02 -9.26 11.28
N MET A 133 -0.47 -8.37 12.14
CA MET A 133 0.30 -7.24 12.69
C MET A 133 0.19 -7.22 14.21
N ASP A 134 1.33 -7.19 14.89
CA ASP A 134 1.43 -7.04 16.34
C ASP A 134 2.23 -5.77 16.65
N LEU A 135 1.52 -4.63 16.75
CA LEU A 135 2.16 -3.33 16.99
C LEU A 135 2.83 -3.26 18.36
N GLU A 136 2.22 -3.82 19.40
CA GLU A 136 2.80 -3.80 20.75
C GLU A 136 4.04 -4.68 20.84
N GLY A 137 3.98 -5.88 20.25
CA GLY A 137 5.16 -6.73 20.08
C GLY A 137 6.27 -6.04 19.29
N ALA A 138 5.92 -5.31 18.23
CA ALA A 138 6.88 -4.55 17.43
C ALA A 138 7.54 -3.43 18.24
N PHE A 139 6.78 -2.67 19.04
CA PHE A 139 7.36 -1.65 19.91
C PHE A 139 8.27 -2.26 20.99
N ALA A 140 7.84 -3.36 21.61
CA ALA A 140 8.64 -4.09 22.60
C ALA A 140 9.92 -4.67 21.99
N TYR A 141 9.88 -5.10 20.72
CA TYR A 141 11.08 -5.51 19.99
C TYR A 141 12.03 -4.33 19.81
N LEU A 142 11.55 -3.20 19.30
CA LEU A 142 12.37 -2.01 19.06
C LEU A 142 13.02 -1.45 20.33
N GLU A 143 12.33 -1.50 21.47
CA GLU A 143 12.91 -1.09 22.77
C GLU A 143 14.07 -1.98 23.23
N LYS A 144 14.09 -3.25 22.79
CA LYS A 144 15.16 -4.21 23.12
C LYS A 144 16.32 -4.20 22.11
N HIS A 145 16.17 -3.50 20.99
CA HIS A 145 17.12 -3.49 19.87
C HIS A 145 17.58 -2.05 19.58
N PRO A 146 18.43 -1.46 20.45
CA PRO A 146 18.86 -0.06 20.34
C PRO A 146 19.75 0.22 19.12
N GLU A 147 20.24 -0.80 18.43
CA GLU A 147 20.92 -0.67 17.14
C GLU A 147 19.99 -0.19 16.02
N VAL A 148 18.68 -0.41 16.17
CA VAL A 148 17.68 0.07 15.20
C VAL A 148 17.47 1.56 15.40
N ARG A 149 17.74 2.33 14.33
CA ARG A 149 17.63 3.79 14.30
C ARG A 149 16.66 4.33 13.26
N ASP A 150 16.25 3.49 12.29
CA ASP A 150 15.38 3.89 11.19
C ASP A 150 14.19 2.93 11.03
N VAL A 151 12.98 3.49 11.11
CA VAL A 151 11.72 2.74 10.98
C VAL A 151 10.96 3.21 9.75
N LEU A 152 10.76 2.32 8.77
CA LEU A 152 9.92 2.56 7.61
C LEU A 152 8.51 2.00 7.84
N LEU A 153 7.50 2.87 7.97
CA LEU A 153 6.10 2.48 7.92
C LEU A 153 5.71 2.12 6.49
N SER A 154 5.11 0.94 6.31
CA SER A 154 4.63 0.43 5.02
C SER A 154 3.49 -0.59 5.24
N GLY A 155 3.36 -1.58 4.35
CA GLY A 155 2.25 -2.51 4.27
C GLY A 155 1.58 -2.39 2.90
N GLY A 156 0.28 -2.16 2.91
CA GLY A 156 -0.45 -1.58 1.80
C GLY A 156 -0.07 -0.10 1.64
N ASP A 157 -0.78 0.79 2.33
CA ASP A 157 -0.42 2.21 2.39
C ASP A 157 -0.70 2.83 3.77
N PRO A 158 0.34 3.21 4.56
CA PRO A 158 0.18 3.76 5.90
C PRO A 158 -0.69 5.01 5.97
N LEU A 159 -0.73 5.82 4.90
CA LEU A 159 -1.53 7.04 4.87
C LEU A 159 -3.04 6.75 4.71
N LEU A 160 -3.46 5.50 4.52
CA LEU A 160 -4.87 5.11 4.66
C LEU A 160 -5.33 4.95 6.10
N LEU A 161 -4.42 4.86 7.06
CA LEU A 161 -4.81 4.85 8.47
C LEU A 161 -5.52 6.17 8.82
N SER A 162 -6.42 6.10 9.81
CA SER A 162 -6.99 7.30 10.39
C SER A 162 -5.89 8.17 10.99
N ASP A 163 -6.11 9.47 10.99
CA ASP A 163 -5.20 10.46 11.58
C ASP A 163 -4.82 10.10 13.03
N ALA A 164 -5.80 9.66 13.82
CA ALA A 164 -5.58 9.21 15.20
C ALA A 164 -4.65 7.99 15.28
N LYS A 165 -4.89 6.95 14.47
CA LYS A 165 -4.07 5.73 14.49
C LYS A 165 -2.66 6.00 13.99
N LEU A 166 -2.51 6.77 12.91
CA LEU A 166 -1.20 7.18 12.40
C LEU A 166 -0.44 8.01 13.45
N SER A 167 -1.10 9.01 14.06
CA SER A 167 -0.49 9.83 15.11
C SER A 167 -0.06 8.99 16.31
N ALA A 168 -0.86 7.99 16.72
CA ALA A 168 -0.52 7.11 17.83
C ALA A 168 0.75 6.30 17.54
N ILE A 169 0.85 5.68 16.36
CA ILE A 169 2.03 4.91 15.94
C ILE A 169 3.27 5.80 15.89
N LEU A 170 3.18 6.96 15.23
CA LEU A 170 4.31 7.89 15.12
C LEU A 170 4.76 8.42 16.48
N THR A 171 3.81 8.73 17.37
CA THR A 171 4.12 9.17 18.75
C THR A 171 4.83 8.08 19.51
N ARG A 172 4.33 6.83 19.43
CA ARG A 172 4.90 5.69 20.13
C ARG A 172 6.31 5.35 19.66
N LEU A 173 6.57 5.42 18.35
CA LEU A 173 7.92 5.26 17.79
C LEU A 173 8.87 6.36 18.27
N ARG A 174 8.39 7.61 18.36
CA ARG A 174 9.20 8.74 18.86
C ARG A 174 9.53 8.67 20.34
N GLN A 175 8.83 7.86 21.11
CA GLN A 175 9.16 7.61 22.53
C GLN A 175 10.32 6.63 22.70
N ILE A 176 10.72 5.90 21.64
CA ILE A 176 11.84 4.95 21.69
C ILE A 176 13.15 5.70 21.41
N PRO A 177 14.08 5.82 22.38
CA PRO A 177 15.24 6.71 22.25
C PRO A 177 16.20 6.40 21.10
N SER A 178 16.32 5.14 20.69
CA SER A 178 17.20 4.75 19.57
C SER A 178 16.67 5.18 18.19
N ILE A 179 15.37 5.47 18.06
CA ILE A 179 14.74 5.78 16.78
C ILE A 179 15.03 7.23 16.37
N GLU A 180 16.04 7.38 15.52
CA GLU A 180 16.42 8.66 14.93
C GLU A 180 15.46 9.05 13.79
N PHE A 181 15.20 8.13 12.86
CA PHE A 181 14.44 8.38 11.64
C PHE A 181 13.14 7.58 11.59
N ILE A 182 12.07 8.25 11.17
CA ILE A 182 10.84 7.60 10.76
C ILE A 182 10.62 7.93 9.29
N ARG A 183 10.24 6.93 8.50
CA ARG A 183 9.95 7.06 7.07
C ARG A 183 8.58 6.47 6.78
N ILE A 184 7.88 7.03 5.80
CA ILE A 184 6.59 6.51 5.32
C ILE A 184 6.74 6.18 3.84
N GLY A 185 6.55 4.92 3.48
CA GLY A 185 6.38 4.49 2.10
C GLY A 185 4.91 4.60 1.72
N THR A 186 4.58 5.45 0.75
CA THR A 186 3.18 5.71 0.39
C THR A 186 3.02 6.00 -1.09
N ARG A 187 1.84 5.69 -1.62
CA ARG A 187 1.39 6.05 -2.96
C ARG A 187 0.20 7.01 -2.93
N ILE A 188 -0.27 7.39 -1.74
CA ILE A 188 -1.40 8.30 -1.57
C ILE A 188 -1.29 9.62 -2.34
N PRO A 189 -0.14 10.32 -2.43
CA PRO A 189 -0.07 11.54 -3.23
C PRO A 189 -0.46 11.36 -4.69
N ILE A 190 -0.36 10.14 -5.23
CA ILE A 190 -0.72 9.78 -6.61
C ILE A 190 -2.10 9.14 -6.68
N PHE A 191 -2.39 8.16 -5.82
CA PHE A 191 -3.66 7.41 -5.87
C PHE A 191 -4.84 8.13 -5.23
N LEU A 192 -4.60 8.98 -4.24
CA LEU A 192 -5.62 9.62 -3.42
C LEU A 192 -5.08 10.95 -2.84
N PRO A 193 -4.72 11.94 -3.67
CA PRO A 193 -4.15 13.20 -3.20
C PRO A 193 -5.05 13.94 -2.21
N GLN A 194 -6.37 13.69 -2.26
CA GLN A 194 -7.36 14.24 -1.33
C GLN A 194 -7.08 13.86 0.14
N ARG A 195 -6.34 12.79 0.40
CA ARG A 195 -5.98 12.35 1.76
C ARG A 195 -4.90 13.25 2.39
N ILE A 196 -4.19 14.04 1.59
CA ILE A 196 -3.21 15.03 2.05
C ILE A 196 -3.94 16.30 2.52
N THR A 197 -4.56 16.22 3.70
CA THR A 197 -5.29 17.34 4.31
C THR A 197 -4.39 18.20 5.20
N PRO A 198 -4.78 19.45 5.53
CA PRO A 198 -4.04 20.28 6.50
C PRO A 198 -3.85 19.59 7.86
N GLU A 199 -4.83 18.82 8.32
CA GLU A 199 -4.80 18.08 9.58
C GLU A 199 -3.76 16.95 9.54
N LEU A 200 -3.73 16.17 8.45
CA LEU A 200 -2.69 15.16 8.25
C LEU A 200 -1.31 15.81 8.25
N VAL A 201 -1.12 16.89 7.49
CA VAL A 201 0.16 17.60 7.41
C VAL A 201 0.58 18.13 8.79
N ALA A 202 -0.37 18.65 9.59
CA ALA A 202 -0.10 19.08 10.95
C ALA A 202 0.35 17.93 11.85
N ILE A 203 -0.25 16.75 11.74
CA ILE A 203 0.17 15.55 12.47
C ILE A 203 1.59 15.14 12.08
N LEU A 204 1.87 15.03 10.78
CA LEU A 204 3.17 14.60 10.26
C LEU A 204 4.31 15.55 10.71
N LYS A 205 4.06 16.88 10.73
CA LYS A 205 5.02 17.89 11.19
C LYS A 205 5.44 17.72 12.66
N ARG A 206 4.61 17.12 13.52
CA ARG A 206 4.95 16.94 14.95
C ARG A 206 5.99 15.84 15.19
N HIS A 207 6.31 15.03 14.18
CA HIS A 207 7.13 13.83 14.33
C HIS A 207 8.47 13.92 13.59
N HIS A 208 8.98 15.13 13.34
CA HIS A 208 10.29 15.35 12.74
C HIS A 208 11.44 14.69 13.54
N PRO A 209 12.48 14.16 12.86
CA PRO A 209 12.64 14.08 11.40
C PRO A 209 11.81 12.95 10.78
N LEU A 210 10.88 13.29 9.88
CA LEU A 210 9.99 12.35 9.20
C LEU A 210 10.19 12.48 7.69
N TRP A 211 10.46 11.38 7.01
CA TRP A 211 10.61 11.34 5.56
C TRP A 211 9.47 10.59 4.90
N MET A 212 9.21 10.92 3.64
CA MET A 212 8.20 10.26 2.82
C MET A 212 8.82 9.78 1.52
N SER A 213 8.65 8.50 1.19
CA SER A 213 9.00 7.93 -0.10
C SER A 213 7.73 7.73 -0.90
N VAL A 214 7.62 8.45 -2.03
CA VAL A 214 6.43 8.43 -2.89
C VAL A 214 6.65 7.51 -4.09
N HIS A 215 5.68 6.65 -4.37
CA HIS A 215 5.72 5.73 -5.50
C HIS A 215 5.07 6.35 -6.76
N SER A 216 5.89 6.96 -7.62
CA SER A 216 5.48 7.44 -8.95
C SER A 216 6.10 6.58 -10.06
N ASN A 217 5.35 6.39 -11.16
CA ASN A 217 5.76 5.53 -12.28
C ASN A 217 5.68 6.19 -13.65
N HIS A 218 4.96 7.29 -13.79
CA HIS A 218 4.73 7.97 -15.06
C HIS A 218 4.59 9.48 -14.81
N PRO A 219 5.04 10.35 -15.74
CA PRO A 219 4.80 11.79 -15.70
C PRO A 219 3.31 12.16 -15.60
#